data_AF-A0A2V5X1E8-F1
#
_entry.id   AF-A0A2V5X1E8-F1
#
_cell.length_a   1.000
_cell.length_b   1.000
_cell.length_c   1.000
_cell.angle_alpha   90.00
_cell.angle_beta   90.00
_cell.angle_gamma   90.00
#
_symmetry.space_group_name_H-M   'P 1'
#
loop_
_entity.id
_entity.type
_entity.pdbx_description
1 polymer ?
#
loop_
_entity_poly.entity_id
_entity_poly.type
_entity_poly.pdbx_seq_one_letter_code
_entity_poly.pdbx_strand_id
1 'polypeptide(L)'
;AKYYTPSKQVIQGNGVTPNIRVPMTAEQERALFTFRNADNVKPDEEKNIIKAKDPQTLRAIDALKGVMIYAQQNAPRGEAVKK
;
A
#
# COMPACT_ATOMS: atom_id res chain seq x y z
N ALA A 1 -16.59 -15.04 -19.48
CA ALA A 1 -15.85 -15.97 -18.57
C ALA A 1 -15.83 -15.40 -17.15
N LYS A 2 -15.69 -16.25 -16.11
CA LYS A 2 -15.53 -15.81 -14.71
C LYS A 2 -14.06 -15.93 -14.28
N TYR A 3 -13.58 -15.02 -13.44
CA TYR A 3 -12.21 -15.02 -12.91
C TYR A 3 -12.23 -15.43 -11.43
N TYR A 4 -11.24 -16.20 -11.03
CA TYR A 4 -11.16 -16.80 -9.70
C TYR A 4 -9.82 -16.54 -9.04
N THR A 5 -9.81 -16.43 -7.71
CA THR A 5 -8.59 -16.47 -6.90
C THR A 5 -7.97 -17.88 -6.92
N PRO A 6 -6.71 -18.07 -6.48
CA PRO A 6 -6.13 -19.40 -6.29
C PRO A 6 -6.92 -20.30 -5.33
N SER A 7 -7.61 -19.68 -4.35
CA SER A 7 -8.55 -20.36 -3.44
C SER A 7 -9.92 -20.67 -4.07
N LYS A 8 -10.08 -20.46 -5.39
CA LYS A 8 -11.29 -20.71 -6.19
C LYS A 8 -12.48 -19.80 -5.83
N GLN A 9 -12.25 -18.63 -5.26
CA GLN A 9 -13.31 -17.64 -5.01
C GLN A 9 -13.54 -16.79 -6.26
N VAL A 10 -14.80 -16.58 -6.64
CA VAL A 10 -15.17 -15.73 -7.80
C VAL A 10 -14.86 -14.27 -7.47
N ILE A 11 -14.16 -13.57 -8.37
CA ILE A 11 -13.80 -12.15 -8.18
C ILE A 11 -14.97 -11.23 -8.57
N GLN A 12 -15.67 -11.54 -9.66
CA GLN A 12 -16.80 -10.73 -10.13
C GLN A 12 -17.91 -10.65 -9.08
N GLY A 13 -18.31 -9.44 -8.69
CA GLY A 13 -19.35 -9.18 -7.70
C GLY A 13 -18.92 -9.30 -6.23
N ASN A 14 -17.76 -9.93 -5.94
CA ASN A 14 -17.25 -10.10 -4.57
C ASN A 14 -16.01 -9.25 -4.28
N GLY A 15 -15.16 -9.01 -5.28
CA GLY A 15 -13.85 -8.38 -5.10
C GLY A 15 -12.85 -9.29 -4.36
N VAL A 16 -11.75 -8.68 -3.88
CA VAL A 16 -10.75 -9.33 -3.02
C VAL A 16 -10.59 -8.52 -1.74
N THR A 17 -10.76 -9.16 -0.59
CA THR A 17 -10.63 -8.46 0.71
C THR A 17 -9.16 -8.22 1.04
N PRO A 18 -8.75 -6.98 1.37
CA PRO A 18 -7.36 -6.71 1.76
C PRO A 18 -7.06 -7.25 3.17
N ASN A 19 -5.82 -7.67 3.39
CA ASN A 19 -5.35 -8.09 4.72
C ASN A 19 -5.31 -6.92 5.72
N ILE A 20 -4.99 -5.72 5.24
CA ILE A 20 -4.96 -4.49 6.03
C ILE A 20 -5.91 -3.49 5.37
N ARG A 21 -7.00 -3.15 6.06
CA ARG A 21 -7.93 -2.11 5.59
C ARG A 21 -7.38 -0.74 5.97
N VAL A 22 -7.23 0.14 4.97
CA VAL A 22 -6.83 1.53 5.15
C VAL A 22 -7.82 2.40 4.40
N PRO A 23 -8.93 2.80 5.03
CA PRO A 23 -9.93 3.64 4.37
C PRO A 23 -9.37 5.03 4.09
N MET A 24 -9.85 5.64 3.02
CA MET A 24 -9.59 7.05 2.69
C MET A 24 -10.91 7.82 2.69
N THR A 25 -10.87 9.08 3.08
CA THR A 25 -12.02 9.97 2.90
C THR A 25 -12.14 10.38 1.43
N ALA A 26 -13.33 10.73 0.98
CA ALA A 26 -13.55 11.22 -0.38
C ALA A 26 -12.72 12.48 -0.71
N GLU A 27 -12.35 13.28 0.29
CA GLU A 27 -11.44 14.42 0.12
C GLU A 27 -9.99 13.96 -0.10
N GLN A 28 -9.52 13.00 0.70
CA GLN A 28 -8.19 12.41 0.53
C GLN A 28 -8.05 11.70 -0.82
N GLU A 29 -9.09 10.99 -1.28
CA GLU A 29 -9.11 10.33 -2.59
C GLU A 29 -9.03 11.34 -3.74
N ARG A 30 -9.78 12.45 -3.67
CA ARG A 30 -9.72 13.53 -4.66
C ARG A 30 -8.34 14.19 -4.68
N ALA A 31 -7.79 14.52 -3.51
CA ALA A 31 -6.47 15.13 -3.40
C ALA A 31 -5.37 14.21 -3.98
N LEU A 32 -5.45 12.91 -3.71
CA LEU A 32 -4.52 11.91 -4.24
C LEU A 32 -4.66 11.74 -5.76
N PHE A 33 -5.88 11.77 -6.28
CA PHE A 33 -6.13 11.72 -7.71
C PHE A 33 -5.54 12.94 -8.42
N THR A 34 -5.75 14.16 -7.90
CA THR A 34 -5.14 15.38 -8.45
C THR A 34 -3.61 15.31 -8.38
N PHE A 35 -3.04 14.88 -7.24
CA PHE A 35 -1.59 14.72 -7.08
C PHE A 35 -0.99 13.78 -8.13
N ARG A 36 -1.62 12.63 -8.39
CA ARG A 36 -1.13 11.64 -9.37
C ARG A 36 -1.25 12.12 -10.82
N ASN A 37 -2.12 13.09 -11.08
CA ASN A 37 -2.35 13.68 -12.40
C ASN A 37 -1.75 15.10 -12.52
N ALA A 38 -0.86 15.49 -11.61
CA ALA A 38 -0.35 16.85 -11.46
C ALA A 38 0.36 17.41 -12.71
N ASP A 39 0.80 16.56 -13.65
CA ASP A 39 1.30 16.98 -14.96
C ASP A 39 0.26 17.81 -15.78
N ASN A 40 -1.01 17.81 -15.38
CA ASN A 40 -2.11 18.57 -16.02
C ASN A 40 -2.75 19.64 -15.12
N VAL A 41 -2.15 19.98 -13.97
CA VAL A 41 -2.81 20.83 -12.97
C VAL A 41 -2.30 22.28 -13.04
N LYS A 42 -3.23 23.25 -12.90
CA LYS A 42 -2.92 24.69 -12.93
C LYS A 42 -2.04 25.07 -11.71
N PRO A 43 -1.13 26.06 -11.85
CA PRO A 43 -0.19 26.43 -10.78
C PRO A 43 -0.82 26.79 -9.42
N ASP A 44 -2.07 27.28 -9.42
CA ASP A 44 -2.77 27.68 -8.19
C ASP A 44 -3.25 26.49 -7.34
N GLU A 45 -3.47 25.32 -7.95
CA GLU A 45 -3.88 24.09 -7.25
C GLU A 45 -2.67 23.33 -6.68
N GLU A 46 -1.47 23.61 -7.19
CA GLU A 46 -0.21 22.95 -6.85
C GLU A 46 0.18 23.08 -5.36
N LYS A 47 -0.18 24.20 -4.72
CA LYS A 47 0.09 24.47 -3.30
C LYS A 47 -0.66 23.55 -2.33
N ASN A 48 -1.79 22.98 -2.76
CA ASN A 48 -2.57 22.02 -1.96
C ASN A 48 -2.12 20.57 -2.18
N ILE A 49 -1.56 20.27 -3.37
CA ILE A 49 -1.07 18.95 -3.78
C ILE A 49 0.06 18.47 -2.87
N ILE A 50 1.00 19.35 -2.52
CA ILE A 50 2.19 19.04 -1.70
C ILE A 50 1.83 18.57 -0.27
N LYS A 51 0.59 18.80 0.20
CA LYS A 51 0.12 18.36 1.53
C LYS A 51 -0.65 17.03 1.50
N ALA A 52 -0.92 16.45 0.33
CA ALA A 52 -1.68 15.22 0.22
C ALA A 52 -0.84 14.01 0.69
N LYS A 53 -1.01 13.62 1.95
CA LYS A 53 -0.38 12.43 2.52
C LYS A 53 -1.21 11.19 2.15
N ASP A 54 -0.69 10.29 1.32
CA ASP A 54 -1.35 9.01 0.97
C ASP A 54 -1.27 8.03 2.17
N PRO A 55 -2.37 7.79 2.90
CA PRO A 55 -2.36 6.92 4.07
C PRO A 55 -2.15 5.45 3.71
N GLN A 56 -2.58 5.00 2.53
CA GLN A 56 -2.41 3.62 2.08
C GLN A 56 -0.94 3.33 1.81
N THR A 57 -0.26 4.24 1.10
CA THR A 57 1.17 4.12 0.82
C THR A 57 2.00 4.08 2.11
N LEU A 58 1.69 4.93 3.09
CA LEU A 58 2.40 4.93 4.37
C LEU A 58 2.20 3.64 5.14
N ARG A 59 0.97 3.13 5.18
CA ARG A 59 0.69 1.85 5.86
C ARG A 59 1.40 0.69 5.17
N ALA A 60 1.51 0.71 3.84
CA ALA A 60 2.24 -0.29 3.07
C ALA A 60 3.75 -0.26 3.40
N ILE A 61 4.36 0.93 3.43
CA ILE A 61 5.77 1.09 3.83
C ILE A 61 6.00 0.54 5.24
N ASP A 62 5.12 0.88 6.18
CA ASP A 62 5.21 0.41 7.56
C ASP A 62 5.06 -1.12 7.66
N ALA A 63 4.09 -1.70 6.95
CA ALA A 63 3.91 -3.16 6.89
C ALA A 63 5.17 -3.87 6.38
N LEU A 64 5.75 -3.37 5.28
CA LEU A 64 6.94 -3.95 4.67
C LEU A 64 8.15 -3.87 5.61
N LYS A 65 8.35 -2.73 6.28
CA LYS A 65 9.39 -2.59 7.31
C LYS A 65 9.21 -3.60 8.43
N GLY A 66 7.98 -3.77 8.92
CA GLY A 66 7.66 -4.78 9.95
C GLY A 66 8.01 -6.20 9.50
N VAL A 67 7.66 -6.58 8.26
CA VAL A 67 8.00 -7.89 7.69
C VAL A 67 9.51 -8.08 7.59
N MET A 68 10.26 -7.06 7.15
CA MET A 68 11.72 -7.13 7.05
C MET A 68 12.39 -7.30 8.41
N ILE A 69 11.94 -6.55 9.43
CA ILE A 69 12.44 -6.69 10.81
C ILE A 69 12.14 -8.08 11.36
N TYR A 70 10.91 -8.57 11.16
CA TYR A 70 10.53 -9.91 11.57
C TYR A 70 11.41 -10.98 10.90
N ALA A 71 11.62 -10.87 9.59
CA ALA A 71 12.49 -11.81 8.85
C ALA A 71 13.94 -11.78 9.38
N GLN A 72 14.48 -10.59 9.68
CA GLN A 72 15.83 -10.45 10.23
C GLN A 72 15.96 -11.06 11.64
N GLN A 73 14.97 -10.86 12.51
CA GLN A 73 14.99 -11.38 13.88
C GLN A 73 14.84 -12.91 13.92
N ASN A 74 14.13 -13.48 12.95
CA ASN A 74 13.90 -14.93 12.86
C ASN A 74 14.85 -15.63 11.88
N ALA A 75 15.79 -14.91 11.27
CA ALA A 75 16.82 -15.52 10.44
C ALA A 75 17.65 -16.48 11.31
N PRO A 76 17.90 -17.71 10.85
CA PRO A 76 18.73 -18.65 11.60
C PRO A 76 20.10 -18.00 11.82
N ARG A 77 20.47 -17.77 13.08
CA ARG A 77 21.80 -17.29 13.41
C ARG A 77 22.75 -18.41 13.00
N GLY A 78 23.53 -18.18 11.94
CA GLY A 78 24.53 -19.13 11.49
C GLY A 78 25.36 -19.56 12.68
N GLU A 79 25.40 -20.87 12.94
CA GLU A 79 26.23 -21.45 13.99
C GLU A 79 27.65 -20.94 13.77
N ALA A 80 28.22 -20.29 14.79
CA ALA A 80 29.62 -19.90 14.76
C ALA A 80 30.44 -21.19 14.61
N VAL A 81 30.95 -21.42 13.40
CA VAL A 81 31.87 -22.53 13.10
C VAL A 81 33.04 -22.39 14.05
N LYS A 82 33.08 -23.23 15.09
CA LYS A 82 34.22 -23.33 15.99
C LYS A 82 35.40 -23.83 15.16
N LYS A 83 36.44 -23.01 15.06
CA LYS A 83 37.77 -23.41 14.62
C LYS A 83 38.46 -24.23 15.69
#